data_AF-A0A531LIJ7-F1
#
_entry.id   AF-A0A531LIJ7-F1
#
_cell.length_a   1.000
_cell.length_b   1.000
_cell.length_c   1.000
_cell.angle_alpha   90.00
_cell.angle_beta   90.00
_cell.angle_gamma   90.00
#
_symmetry.space_group_name_H-M   'P 1'
#
loop_
_entity.id
_entity.type
_entity.pdbx_description
1 polymer ?
#
loop_
_entity_poly.entity_id
_entity_poly.type
_entity_poly.pdbx_seq_one_letter_code
_entity_poly.pdbx_strand_id
1 'polypeptide(L)' 'VKDLLISAKKTLLAYDDTTFYSKLVSGEALLVQAWDGWCNYGIAEKPEIKYVIPKEGSDLWVDTMVVM' A
#
# COMPACT_ATOMS: atom_id res chain seq x y z
N VAL A 1 17.99 10.95 2.13
CA VAL A 1 16.72 10.34 1.69
C VAL A 1 16.44 10.50 0.19
N LYS A 2 16.74 11.65 -0.44
CA LYS A 2 16.55 11.86 -1.90
C LYS A 2 17.07 10.70 -2.76
N ASP A 3 18.34 10.33 -2.61
CA ASP A 3 18.96 9.31 -3.48
C ASP A 3 18.35 7.92 -3.26
N LEU A 4 17.94 7.61 -2.03
CA LEU A 4 17.23 6.37 -1.69
C LEU A 4 15.89 6.28 -2.44
N LEU A 5 15.10 7.36 -2.43
CA LEU A 5 13.82 7.41 -3.15
C LEU A 5 13.99 7.35 -4.67
N ILE A 6 15.02 8.02 -5.21
CA ILE A 6 15.36 7.95 -6.64
C ILE A 6 15.76 6.52 -7.03
N SER A 7 16.50 5.82 -6.16
CA SER A 7 16.85 4.41 -6.39
C SER A 7 15.61 3.51 -6.39
N ALA A 8 14.71 3.68 -5.40
CA ALA A 8 13.47 2.91 -5.28
C ALA A 8 12.56 3.09 -6.50
N LYS A 9 12.48 4.29 -7.08
CA LYS A 9 11.65 4.57 -8.27
C LYS A 9 11.91 3.62 -9.44
N LYS A 10 13.14 3.10 -9.58
CA LYS A 10 13.50 2.15 -10.66
C LYS A 10 12.79 0.80 -10.55
N THR A 11 12.30 0.44 -9.36
CA THR A 11 11.60 -0.82 -9.10
C THR A 11 10.10 -0.64 -8.87
N LEU A 12 9.59 0.59 -8.94
CA LEU A 12 8.16 0.86 -8.75
C LEU A 12 7.40 0.60 -10.04
N LEU A 13 6.33 -0.19 -9.95
CA LEU A 13 5.39 -0.41 -11.05
C LEU A 13 4.57 0.86 -11.33
N ALA A 14 4.03 1.48 -10.29
CA ALA A 14 3.20 2.67 -10.37
C ALA A 14 3.12 3.41 -9.02
N TYR A 15 2.68 4.66 -9.06
CA TYR A 15 2.07 5.34 -7.91
C TYR A 15 0.55 5.24 -8.09
N ASP A 16 -0.12 4.53 -7.19
CA ASP A 16 -1.52 4.17 -7.33
C ASP A 16 -2.18 4.05 -5.95
N ASP A 17 -3.19 4.85 -5.71
CA ASP A 17 -3.93 4.92 -4.45
C ASP A 17 -5.29 4.22 -4.52
N THR A 18 -5.70 3.74 -5.70
CA THR A 18 -7.08 3.27 -5.95
C THR A 18 -7.17 1.86 -6.48
N THR A 19 -6.24 1.42 -7.34
CA THR A 19 -6.29 0.11 -8.00
C THR A 19 -5.19 -0.86 -7.54
N PHE A 20 -4.46 -0.50 -6.49
CA PHE A 20 -3.30 -1.26 -6.01
C PHE A 20 -3.64 -2.70 -5.63
N TYR A 21 -4.82 -2.94 -5.03
CA TYR A 21 -5.22 -4.28 -4.56
C TYR A 21 -5.52 -5.22 -5.73
N SER A 22 -6.14 -4.72 -6.80
CA SER A 22 -6.39 -5.50 -8.03
C SER A 22 -5.09 -6.01 -8.66
N LYS A 23 -4.01 -5.21 -8.56
CA LYS A 23 -2.66 -5.59 -9.04
C LYS A 23 -2.02 -6.69 -8.18
N LEU A 24 -2.26 -6.69 -6.87
CA LEU A 24 -1.83 -7.79 -6.00
C LEU A 24 -2.62 -9.08 -6.27
N VAL A 25 -3.94 -8.97 -6.44
CA VAL A 25 -4.82 -10.11 -6.72
C VAL A 25 -4.41 -10.77 -8.03
N SER A 26 -4.25 -9.98 -9.10
CA SER A 26 -3.82 -10.46 -10.42
C SER A 26 -2.37 -10.97 -10.47
N GLY A 27 -1.53 -10.56 -9.52
CA GLY A 27 -0.10 -10.87 -9.50
C GLY A 27 0.75 -9.93 -10.37
N GLU A 28 0.19 -8.86 -10.91
CA GLU A 28 0.94 -7.79 -11.59
C GLU A 28 1.92 -7.09 -10.64
N ALA A 29 1.51 -6.92 -9.37
CA ALA A 29 2.36 -6.42 -8.29
C ALA A 29 2.64 -7.51 -7.25
N LEU A 30 3.87 -7.53 -6.73
CA LEU A 30 4.28 -8.44 -5.65
C LEU A 30 4.13 -7.80 -4.26
N LEU A 31 4.28 -6.47 -4.17
CA LEU A 31 4.24 -5.69 -2.94
C LEU A 31 3.65 -4.31 -3.23
N VAL A 32 2.84 -3.80 -2.30
CA VAL A 32 2.29 -2.45 -2.33
C VAL A 32 2.45 -1.81 -0.96
N GLN A 33 2.60 -0.50 -0.92
CA GLN A 33 2.39 0.31 0.29
C GLN A 33 1.00 0.94 0.14
N ALA A 34 0.17 0.79 1.17
CA ALA A 34 -1.23 1.20 1.13
C ALA A 34 -1.76 1.50 2.54
N TRP A 35 -2.92 2.15 2.61
CA TRP A 35 -3.65 2.38 3.86
C TRP A 35 -4.27 1.07 4.37
N ASP A 36 -4.12 0.81 5.67
CA ASP A 36 -4.54 -0.44 6.32
C ASP A 36 -6.06 -0.68 6.20
N GLY A 37 -6.86 0.39 6.19
CA GLY A 37 -8.31 0.31 5.99
C GLY A 37 -8.74 -0.35 4.67
N TRP A 38 -7.86 -0.34 3.64
CA TRP A 38 -8.16 -0.86 2.31
C TRP A 38 -7.48 -2.21 2.02
N CYS A 39 -6.52 -2.64 2.87
CA CYS A 39 -5.79 -3.88 2.67
C CYS A 39 -6.68 -5.13 2.67
N ASN A 40 -7.83 -5.08 3.36
CA ASN A 40 -8.77 -6.19 3.43
C ASN A 40 -9.44 -6.53 2.08
N TYR A 41 -9.52 -5.60 1.13
CA TYR A 41 -10.14 -5.87 -0.18
C TYR A 41 -9.38 -6.94 -0.96
N GLY A 42 -8.06 -6.80 -1.07
CA GLY A 42 -7.22 -7.81 -1.71
C GLY A 42 -7.21 -9.14 -0.94
N ILE A 43 -7.15 -9.09 0.40
CA ILE A 43 -7.12 -10.29 1.25
C ILE A 43 -8.42 -11.09 1.13
N ALA A 44 -9.57 -10.42 1.01
CA ALA A 44 -10.86 -11.06 0.84
C ALA A 44 -10.94 -11.86 -0.48
N GLU A 45 -10.30 -11.39 -1.54
CA GLU A 45 -10.26 -12.08 -2.84
C GLU A 45 -9.13 -13.11 -2.94
N LYS A 46 -8.00 -12.85 -2.28
CA LYS A 46 -6.79 -13.67 -2.34
C LYS A 46 -6.16 -13.82 -0.95
N PRO A 47 -6.56 -14.85 -0.18
CA PRO A 47 -6.16 -15.02 1.23
C PRO A 47 -4.65 -15.17 1.49
N GLU A 48 -3.84 -15.39 0.44
CA GLU A 48 -2.38 -15.42 0.58
C GLU A 48 -1.76 -14.03 0.75
N ILE A 49 -2.48 -12.96 0.42
CA ILE A 49 -2.04 -11.58 0.66
C ILE A 49 -1.96 -11.33 2.17
N LYS A 50 -0.89 -10.69 2.61
CA LYS A 50 -0.65 -10.37 4.03
C LYS A 50 -0.43 -8.88 4.20
N TYR A 51 -1.07 -8.33 5.22
CA TYR A 51 -0.78 -6.98 5.71
C TYR A 51 0.23 -7.06 6.86
N VAL A 52 1.21 -6.15 6.85
CA VAL A 52 2.25 -6.05 7.88
C VAL A 52 2.58 -4.59 8.16
N ILE A 53 2.81 -4.27 9.44
CA ILE A 53 3.39 -3.00 9.88
C ILE A 53 4.91 -3.22 10.04
N PRO A 54 5.78 -2.44 9.39
CA PRO A 54 7.23 -2.55 9.56
C PRO A 54 7.68 -2.34 11.01
N LYS A 55 8.75 -3.01 11.44
CA LYS A 55 9.22 -2.98 12.85
C LYS A 55 9.88 -1.66 13.22
N GLU A 56 10.41 -0.95 12.23
CA GLU A 56 10.99 0.39 12.34
C GLU A 56 9.94 1.49 12.55
N GLY A 57 8.66 1.17 12.38
CA GLY A 57 7.53 2.10 12.50
C GLY A 57 6.81 2.34 11.17
N SER A 58 5.64 2.98 11.27
CA SER A 58 4.80 3.38 10.14
C SER A 58 3.96 4.59 10.54
N ASP A 59 3.28 5.21 9.57
CA ASP A 59 2.36 6.30 9.81
C ASP A 59 1.10 5.83 10.57
N LEU A 60 0.70 6.61 11.58
CA LEU A 60 -0.61 6.51 12.23
C LEU A 60 -1.48 7.67 11.75
N TRP A 61 -2.67 7.36 11.25
CA TRP A 61 -3.56 8.31 10.61
C TRP A 61 -4.98 8.22 11.17
N VAL A 62 -5.76 9.30 11.02
CA VAL A 62 -7.16 9.39 11.45
C VAL A 62 -7.93 10.23 10.43
N ASP A 63 -8.97 9.67 9.85
CA ASP A 63 -9.95 10.45 9.08
C ASP A 63 -10.87 11.23 10.03
N THR A 64 -11.04 12.52 9.79
CA THR A 64 -11.81 13.41 10.68
C THR A 64 -12.82 14.23 9.87
N MET A 65 -14.08 14.22 10.30
CA MET A 65 -15.10 15.14 9.78
C MET A 65 -14.92 16.53 10.40
N VAL A 66 -15.08 17.59 9.61
CA VAL A 66 -15.00 18.99 10.06
C VAL A 66 -16.21 19.80 9.58
N VAL A 67 -16.54 20.87 10.30
CA VAL A 67 -17.51 21.89 9.88
C VAL A 67 -16.72 23.16 9.53
N MET A 68 -16.89 23.65 8.29
CA MET A 68 -16.27 24.88 7.81
C MET A 68 -17.08 26.12 8.18
#